data_AF-A0A1V5IE23-F1
#
_entry.id   AF-A0A1V5IE23-F1
#
_cell.length_a   1.000
_cell.length_b   1.000
_cell.length_c   1.000
_cell.angle_alpha   90.00
_cell.angle_beta   90.00
_cell.angle_gamma   90.00
#
_symmetry.space_group_name_H-M   'P 1'
#
loop_
_entity.id
_entity.type
_entity.pdbx_description
1 polymer ?
#
loop_
_entity_poly.entity_id
_entity_poly.type
_entity_poly.pdbx_seq_one_letter_code
_entity_poly.pdbx_strand_id
1 'polypeptide(L)'
;MRASIGEDEIAEIVSMWTGIPVVKITEAESKKLLRMEDELHQRLIGQDPAVRAVSKAIRRSRAGLKDPRRPTGSFIFLGPSGVGKTELARTLAAFLFGDEDHLVQIDMSEYMEKHSVSRLIGAPPGYVGHEEGGQLTEAVRRKPYSVILFDEIEKAHPDVFNILLQILEDGRLTDAQGRTVDFRNAILIMTSNIGAESITKDTPLGFTQTPDRGMTYDDMKSRITGELKRVFRPEFLNRVDEVIVFHKLERAEISSIVDLMIDRLREQTAVSGISVELTDAGRELLVEKGYDPMLGARPLRRAIQRYIEDKLSDAMLERSFPEGTVVVVDAQDDDTVLTVDGEVVGGTVELPMVGLDEPVTQVAGPAGRSGGAEAESPDAGGAAAGV
;
A
#
# COMPACT_ATOMS: atom_id res chain seq x y z
N MET A 1 -51.04 -1.66 19.31
CA MET A 1 -49.69 -1.82 19.92
C MET A 1 -48.87 -0.63 19.48
N ARG A 2 -48.25 0.10 20.42
CA ARG A 2 -47.23 1.10 20.05
C ARG A 2 -45.95 0.32 19.72
N ALA A 3 -45.42 0.48 18.52
CA ALA A 3 -44.09 -0.01 18.21
C ALA A 3 -43.10 0.71 19.15
N SER A 4 -42.37 -0.05 19.96
CA SER A 4 -41.31 0.48 20.82
C SER A 4 -39.98 0.21 20.12
N ILE A 5 -39.17 1.25 19.96
CA ILE A 5 -37.81 1.12 19.45
C ILE A 5 -36.94 0.54 20.59
N GLY A 6 -36.36 -0.63 20.37
CA GLY A 6 -35.41 -1.32 21.24
C GLY A 6 -33.95 -1.12 20.82
N GLU A 7 -33.03 -1.76 21.54
CA GLU A 7 -31.58 -1.65 21.28
C GLU A 7 -31.21 -2.15 19.87
N ASP A 8 -31.89 -3.17 19.37
CA ASP A 8 -31.61 -3.77 18.06
C ASP A 8 -31.96 -2.81 16.91
N GLU A 9 -33.11 -2.13 16.95
CA GLU A 9 -33.47 -1.15 15.92
C GLU A 9 -32.58 0.10 15.97
N ILE A 10 -32.14 0.52 17.16
CA ILE A 10 -31.16 1.62 17.29
C ILE A 10 -29.81 1.22 16.69
N ALA A 11 -29.35 0.00 16.98
CA ALA A 11 -28.08 -0.49 16.47
C ALA A 11 -28.10 -0.69 14.95
N GLU A 12 -29.23 -1.12 14.38
CA GLU A 12 -29.41 -1.23 12.92
C GLU A 12 -29.35 0.14 12.23
N ILE A 13 -30.01 1.16 12.79
CA ILE A 13 -29.96 2.53 12.26
C ILE A 13 -28.55 3.10 12.34
N VAL A 14 -27.87 2.94 13.48
CA VAL A 14 -26.49 3.43 13.63
C VAL A 14 -25.54 2.65 12.70
N SER A 15 -25.75 1.35 12.51
CA SER A 15 -25.00 0.54 11.56
C SER A 15 -25.26 0.95 10.11
N MET A 16 -26.48 1.33 9.73
CA MET A 16 -26.77 1.86 8.40
C MET A 16 -26.10 3.22 8.16
N TRP A 17 -26.11 4.11 9.16
CA TRP A 17 -25.51 5.44 9.04
C TRP A 17 -23.98 5.40 9.03
N THR A 18 -23.40 4.50 9.80
CA THR A 18 -21.94 4.39 9.92
C THR A 18 -21.32 3.36 8.99
N GLY A 19 -22.14 2.46 8.42
CA GLY A 19 -21.71 1.26 7.69
C GLY A 19 -21.28 0.10 8.59
N ILE A 20 -21.43 0.22 9.92
CA ILE A 20 -20.65 -0.57 10.88
C ILE A 20 -21.49 -1.13 12.04
N PRO A 21 -21.47 -2.46 12.28
CA PRO A 21 -22.34 -3.10 13.28
C PRO A 21 -22.04 -2.61 14.71
N VAL A 22 -23.09 -2.18 15.42
CA VAL A 22 -23.02 -1.63 16.79
C VAL A 22 -23.52 -2.63 17.85
N VAL A 23 -24.03 -3.78 17.41
CA VAL A 23 -24.59 -4.82 18.28
C VAL A 23 -23.50 -5.78 18.80
N LYS A 24 -23.85 -6.59 19.82
CA LYS A 24 -23.13 -7.84 20.13
C LYS A 24 -22.88 -8.62 18.84
N ILE A 25 -21.71 -9.25 18.71
CA ILE A 25 -21.31 -10.00 17.51
C ILE A 25 -22.50 -10.83 17.02
N THR A 26 -23.03 -10.49 15.85
CA THR A 26 -24.12 -11.24 15.24
C THR A 26 -23.63 -12.64 14.87
N GLU A 27 -24.53 -13.60 14.68
CA GLU A 27 -24.12 -14.93 14.21
C GLU A 27 -23.38 -14.84 12.86
N ALA A 28 -23.81 -13.91 11.99
CA ALA A 28 -23.18 -13.62 10.70
C ALA A 28 -21.76 -13.04 10.88
N GLU A 29 -21.59 -12.05 11.75
CA GLU A 29 -20.27 -11.47 12.04
C GLU A 29 -19.33 -12.49 12.70
N SER A 30 -19.85 -13.35 13.58
CA SER A 30 -19.08 -14.44 14.19
C SER A 30 -18.56 -15.40 13.13
N LYS A 31 -19.43 -15.86 12.21
CA LYS A 31 -19.04 -16.74 11.10
C LYS A 31 -18.01 -16.06 10.19
N LYS A 32 -18.17 -14.77 9.89
CA LYS A 32 -17.21 -13.97 9.12
C LYS A 32 -15.84 -13.96 9.82
N LEU A 33 -15.77 -13.59 11.10
CA LEU A 33 -14.51 -13.52 11.85
C LEU A 33 -13.82 -14.88 12.05
N LEU A 34 -14.57 -15.97 12.05
CA LEU A 34 -14.01 -17.33 12.11
C LEU A 34 -13.31 -17.76 10.82
N ARG A 35 -13.65 -17.14 9.69
CA ARG A 35 -13.02 -17.35 8.36
C ARG A 35 -12.01 -16.26 7.99
N MET A 36 -11.66 -15.38 8.92
CA MET A 36 -10.82 -14.22 8.65
C MET A 36 -9.49 -14.63 8.00
N GLU A 37 -8.81 -15.66 8.51
CA GLU A 37 -7.55 -16.13 7.92
C GLU A 37 -7.71 -16.49 6.43
N ASP A 38 -8.72 -17.28 6.09
CA ASP A 38 -8.96 -17.73 4.70
C ASP A 38 -9.27 -16.54 3.78
N GLU A 39 -10.09 -15.60 4.24
CA GLU A 39 -10.49 -14.41 3.50
C GLU A 39 -9.32 -13.44 3.29
N LEU A 40 -8.44 -13.29 4.29
CA LEU A 40 -7.22 -12.51 4.14
C LEU A 40 -6.24 -13.18 3.15
N HIS A 41 -6.16 -14.52 3.14
CA HIS A 41 -5.27 -15.27 2.24
C HIS A 41 -5.70 -15.28 0.77
N GLN A 42 -6.94 -14.91 0.44
CA GLN A 42 -7.35 -14.69 -0.95
C GLN A 42 -6.54 -13.57 -1.61
N ARG A 43 -6.01 -12.63 -0.82
CA ARG A 43 -5.24 -11.48 -1.30
C ARG A 43 -3.80 -11.46 -0.81
N LEU A 44 -3.56 -11.97 0.39
CA LEU A 44 -2.25 -12.03 1.01
C LEU A 44 -1.67 -13.44 0.91
N ILE A 45 -0.69 -13.61 0.02
CA ILE A 45 0.04 -14.86 -0.11
C ILE A 45 1.10 -14.98 0.99
N GLY A 46 1.18 -16.15 1.61
CA GLY A 46 2.14 -16.45 2.66
C GLY A 46 1.83 -15.74 3.98
N GLN A 47 2.85 -15.56 4.81
CA GLN A 47 2.73 -14.79 6.07
C GLN A 47 1.70 -15.37 7.07
N ASP A 48 1.46 -16.69 7.07
CA ASP A 48 0.49 -17.35 7.96
C ASP A 48 0.64 -16.98 9.45
N PRO A 49 1.86 -16.89 10.02
CA PRO A 49 2.02 -16.48 11.42
C PRO A 49 1.47 -15.07 11.68
N ALA A 50 1.64 -14.15 10.74
CA ALA A 50 1.17 -12.77 10.84
C ALA A 50 -0.35 -12.70 10.74
N VAL A 51 -0.94 -13.36 9.74
CA VAL A 51 -2.39 -13.41 9.53
C VAL A 51 -3.09 -14.02 10.74
N ARG A 52 -2.55 -15.12 11.27
CA ARG A 52 -3.09 -15.79 12.47
C ARG A 52 -2.99 -14.92 13.72
N ALA A 53 -1.89 -14.20 13.91
CA ALA A 53 -1.71 -13.32 15.06
C ALA A 53 -2.73 -12.17 15.06
N VAL A 54 -2.87 -11.48 13.92
CA VAL A 54 -3.85 -10.40 13.72
C VAL A 54 -5.27 -10.92 13.92
N SER A 55 -5.62 -12.04 13.30
CA SER A 55 -6.95 -12.64 13.39
C SER A 55 -7.33 -13.01 14.82
N LYS A 56 -6.40 -13.61 15.59
CA LYS A 56 -6.61 -13.92 17.01
C LYS A 56 -6.82 -12.66 17.84
N ALA A 57 -6.01 -11.62 17.64
CA ALA A 57 -6.13 -10.38 18.39
C ALA A 57 -7.47 -9.68 18.15
N ILE A 58 -7.94 -9.62 16.90
CA ILE A 58 -9.24 -9.03 16.57
C ILE A 58 -10.38 -9.85 17.14
N ARG A 59 -10.33 -11.18 17.04
CA ARG A 59 -11.34 -12.06 17.67
C ARG A 59 -11.41 -11.86 19.18
N ARG A 60 -10.28 -11.69 19.88
CA ARG A 60 -10.25 -11.38 21.33
C ARG A 60 -10.96 -10.05 21.62
N SER A 61 -10.70 -9.02 20.82
CA SER A 61 -11.35 -7.72 20.99
C SER A 61 -12.86 -7.80 20.75
N ARG A 62 -13.28 -8.42 19.65
CA ARG A 62 -14.70 -8.59 19.30
C ARG A 62 -15.46 -9.45 20.31
N ALA A 63 -14.82 -10.46 20.89
CA ALA A 63 -15.40 -11.29 21.95
C ALA A 63 -15.50 -10.57 23.32
N GLY A 64 -15.09 -9.30 23.41
CA GLY A 64 -15.11 -8.52 24.66
C GLY A 64 -14.06 -8.96 25.68
N LEU A 65 -13.02 -9.70 25.25
CA LEU A 65 -11.94 -10.19 26.10
C LEU A 65 -10.78 -9.19 26.24
N LYS A 66 -10.91 -8.00 25.65
CA LYS A 66 -9.92 -6.92 25.67
C LYS A 66 -10.45 -5.73 26.46
N ASP A 67 -9.55 -4.93 27.04
CA ASP A 67 -9.90 -3.66 27.69
C ASP A 67 -10.63 -2.74 26.69
N PRO A 68 -11.89 -2.35 26.95
CA PRO A 68 -12.68 -1.51 26.05
C PRO A 68 -12.18 -0.07 25.96
N ARG A 69 -11.22 0.34 26.79
CA ARG A 69 -10.59 1.67 26.71
C ARG A 69 -9.47 1.73 25.66
N ARG A 70 -8.98 0.58 25.18
CA ARG A 70 -7.86 0.53 24.24
C ARG A 70 -8.39 0.36 22.81
N PRO A 71 -7.60 0.69 21.77
CA PRO A 71 -7.94 0.41 20.37
C PRO A 71 -8.30 -1.06 20.15
N THR A 72 -9.06 -1.39 19.10
CA THR A 72 -9.45 -2.77 18.75
C THR A 72 -8.24 -3.70 18.65
N GLY A 73 -7.16 -3.23 18.02
CA GLY A 73 -5.89 -3.95 17.89
C GLY A 73 -4.74 -2.97 17.75
N SER A 74 -3.57 -3.31 18.30
CA SER A 74 -2.32 -2.59 18.05
C SER A 74 -1.19 -3.55 17.71
N PHE A 75 -0.54 -3.33 16.57
CA PHE A 75 0.45 -4.24 16.02
C PHE A 75 1.70 -3.51 15.55
N ILE A 76 2.86 -4.11 15.78
CA ILE A 76 4.10 -3.73 15.11
C ILE A 76 4.45 -4.82 14.09
N PHE A 77 4.52 -4.46 12.81
CA PHE A 77 4.91 -5.33 11.71
C PHE A 77 6.38 -5.11 11.37
N LEU A 78 7.20 -6.13 11.60
CA LEU A 78 8.64 -6.12 11.34
C LEU A 78 8.96 -6.99 10.14
N GLY A 79 9.88 -6.58 9.28
CA GLY A 79 10.33 -7.40 8.17
C GLY A 79 10.95 -6.58 7.05
N PRO A 80 11.50 -7.23 6.00
CA PRO A 80 12.02 -6.53 4.84
C PRO A 80 10.92 -5.85 4.03
N SER A 81 11.32 -5.08 3.02
CA SER A 81 10.39 -4.38 2.13
C SER A 81 9.68 -5.37 1.21
N GLY A 82 8.42 -5.06 0.84
CA GLY A 82 7.71 -5.83 -0.19
C GLY A 82 7.25 -7.24 0.17
N VAL A 83 7.19 -7.59 1.46
CA VAL A 83 6.72 -8.91 1.96
C VAL A 83 5.25 -8.94 2.40
N GLY A 84 4.50 -7.85 2.17
CA GLY A 84 3.05 -7.83 2.44
C GLY A 84 2.60 -7.13 3.73
N LYS A 85 3.47 -6.39 4.44
CA LYS A 85 3.08 -5.61 5.64
C LYS A 85 1.91 -4.65 5.37
N THR A 86 2.02 -3.83 4.32
CA THR A 86 0.99 -2.88 3.90
C THR A 86 -0.21 -3.59 3.27
N GLU A 87 0.00 -4.69 2.55
CA GLU A 87 -1.09 -5.46 1.93
C GLU A 87 -1.98 -6.11 3.00
N LEU A 88 -1.40 -6.60 4.10
CA LEU A 88 -2.19 -7.10 5.23
C LEU A 88 -3.07 -5.99 5.83
N ALA A 89 -2.53 -4.77 6.00
CA ALA A 89 -3.31 -3.64 6.52
C ALA A 89 -4.48 -3.27 5.59
N ARG A 90 -4.23 -3.23 4.28
CA ARG A 90 -5.23 -2.95 3.23
C ARG A 90 -6.31 -4.01 3.16
N THR A 91 -5.91 -5.28 3.12
CA THR A 91 -6.84 -6.42 3.09
C THR A 91 -7.66 -6.49 4.37
N LEU A 92 -7.06 -6.13 5.51
CA LEU A 92 -7.76 -6.06 6.78
C LEU A 92 -8.83 -4.95 6.80
N ALA A 93 -8.53 -3.78 6.24
CA ALA A 93 -9.50 -2.69 6.12
C ALA A 93 -10.70 -3.12 5.27
N ALA A 94 -10.45 -3.68 4.08
CA ALA A 94 -11.49 -4.20 3.20
C ALA A 94 -12.31 -5.31 3.89
N PHE A 95 -11.66 -6.26 4.57
CA PHE A 95 -12.34 -7.36 5.23
C PHE A 95 -13.25 -6.87 6.36
N LEU A 96 -12.76 -6.01 7.25
CA LEU A 96 -13.50 -5.59 8.45
C LEU A 96 -14.53 -4.52 8.16
N PHE A 97 -14.22 -3.57 7.29
CA PHE A 97 -15.01 -2.36 7.07
C PHE A 97 -15.65 -2.29 5.68
N GLY A 98 -15.44 -3.31 4.84
CA GLY A 98 -16.05 -3.44 3.52
C GLY A 98 -15.30 -2.73 2.40
N ASP A 99 -14.40 -1.81 2.73
CA ASP A 99 -13.67 -1.00 1.76
C ASP A 99 -12.23 -0.73 2.23
N GLU A 100 -11.29 -0.69 1.27
CA GLU A 100 -9.91 -0.28 1.51
C GLU A 100 -9.78 1.19 1.92
N ASP A 101 -10.75 2.05 1.58
CA ASP A 101 -10.79 3.46 1.95
C ASP A 101 -10.90 3.71 3.46
N HIS A 102 -11.10 2.65 4.25
CA HIS A 102 -10.96 2.66 5.71
C HIS A 102 -9.51 2.51 6.18
N LEU A 103 -8.54 2.38 5.27
CA LEU A 103 -7.12 2.46 5.56
C LEU A 103 -6.68 3.93 5.59
N VAL A 104 -6.31 4.40 6.77
CA VAL A 104 -5.63 5.70 6.96
C VAL A 104 -4.14 5.45 7.01
N GLN A 105 -3.42 5.73 5.92
CA GLN A 105 -1.97 5.57 5.85
C GLN A 105 -1.26 6.89 6.15
N ILE A 106 -0.27 6.83 7.04
CA ILE A 106 0.57 7.97 7.42
C ILE A 106 2.04 7.54 7.35
N ASP A 107 2.81 8.21 6.50
CA ASP A 107 4.25 7.98 6.37
C ASP A 107 5.00 8.72 7.48
N MET A 108 5.69 7.98 8.34
CA MET A 108 6.43 8.54 9.48
C MET A 108 7.73 9.25 9.08
N SER A 109 8.21 9.07 7.85
CA SER A 109 9.31 9.86 7.29
C SER A 109 8.93 11.33 7.10
N GLU A 110 7.64 11.66 6.94
CA GLU A 110 7.17 13.05 6.97
C GLU A 110 7.21 13.69 8.37
N TYR A 111 7.38 12.87 9.41
CA TYR A 111 7.28 13.27 10.81
C TYR A 111 8.61 13.21 11.57
N MET A 112 9.73 13.27 10.84
CA MET A 112 11.09 13.22 11.39
C MET A 112 11.44 14.44 12.25
N GLU A 113 10.83 15.60 11.97
CA GLU A 113 11.17 16.87 12.61
C GLU A 113 10.13 17.28 13.65
N LYS A 114 10.56 17.89 14.76
CA LYS A 114 9.67 18.24 15.87
C LYS A 114 8.45 19.07 15.47
N HIS A 115 8.60 20.03 14.56
CA HIS A 115 7.49 20.89 14.15
C HIS A 115 6.46 20.17 13.28
N SER A 116 6.88 19.15 12.52
CA SER A 116 6.00 18.34 11.67
C SER A 116 5.00 17.51 12.48
N VAL A 117 5.34 17.15 13.73
CA VAL A 117 4.46 16.42 14.67
C VAL A 117 3.12 17.13 14.89
N SER A 118 3.12 18.46 14.87
CA SER A 118 1.88 19.24 14.99
C SER A 118 0.90 18.96 13.84
N ARG A 119 1.36 18.56 12.65
CA ARG A 119 0.46 18.20 11.54
C ARG A 119 -0.39 16.96 11.84
N LEU A 120 0.05 16.04 12.72
CA LEU A 120 -0.78 14.89 13.12
C LEU A 120 -2.01 15.29 13.91
N ILE A 121 -1.86 16.27 14.82
CA ILE A 121 -2.87 16.64 15.81
C ILE A 121 -3.49 18.02 15.59
N GLY A 122 -2.97 18.78 14.64
CA GLY A 122 -3.34 20.16 14.36
C GLY A 122 -2.36 21.15 14.98
N ALA A 123 -2.27 22.34 14.37
CA ALA A 123 -1.51 23.44 14.94
C ALA A 123 -2.27 24.07 16.13
N PRO A 124 -1.58 24.61 17.14
CA PRO A 124 -2.22 25.35 18.23
C PRO A 124 -2.91 26.64 17.74
N PRO A 125 -3.88 27.18 18.50
CA PRO A 125 -4.47 28.48 18.23
C PRO A 125 -3.43 29.58 18.01
N GLY A 126 -3.53 30.29 16.88
CA GLY A 126 -2.63 31.39 16.51
C GLY A 126 -1.48 31.04 15.56
N TYR A 127 -1.38 29.78 15.11
CA TYR A 127 -0.41 29.34 14.09
C TYR A 127 -1.08 29.14 12.71
N VAL A 128 -0.30 29.25 11.63
CA VAL A 128 -0.76 28.96 10.26
C VAL A 128 -1.19 27.49 10.17
N GLY A 129 -2.34 27.21 9.55
CA GLY A 129 -2.92 25.86 9.48
C GLY A 129 -3.76 25.45 10.69
N HIS A 130 -4.03 26.38 11.63
CA HIS A 130 -4.86 26.13 12.80
C HIS A 130 -6.28 25.62 12.46
N GLU A 131 -6.88 26.06 11.34
CA GLU A 131 -8.24 25.68 10.97
C GLU A 131 -8.34 24.30 10.29
N GLU A 132 -7.24 23.73 9.80
CA GLU A 132 -7.25 22.49 9.00
C GLU A 132 -7.32 21.20 9.84
N GLY A 133 -7.25 21.30 11.18
CA GLY A 133 -7.21 20.14 12.07
C GLY A 133 -5.94 19.29 11.90
N GLY A 134 -5.84 18.18 12.61
CA GLY A 134 -4.71 17.25 12.47
C GLY A 134 -5.01 16.17 11.44
N GLN A 135 -4.01 15.75 10.66
CA GLN A 135 -4.17 14.68 9.67
C GLN A 135 -4.72 13.39 10.31
N LEU A 136 -4.18 12.99 11.47
CA LEU A 136 -4.62 11.80 12.19
C LEU A 136 -5.96 12.02 12.88
N THR A 137 -6.10 13.14 13.60
CA THR A 137 -7.30 13.42 14.40
C THR A 137 -8.54 13.64 13.53
N GLU A 138 -8.43 14.33 12.40
CA GLU A 138 -9.53 14.53 11.45
C GLU A 138 -9.91 13.24 10.74
N ALA A 139 -8.93 12.45 10.29
CA ALA A 139 -9.19 11.18 9.60
C ALA A 139 -9.99 10.22 10.49
N VAL A 140 -9.58 10.07 11.75
CA VAL A 140 -10.26 9.18 12.70
C VAL A 140 -11.59 9.77 13.18
N ARG A 141 -11.71 11.10 13.32
CA ARG A 141 -13.01 11.70 13.62
C ARG A 141 -14.03 11.46 12.52
N ARG A 142 -13.61 11.48 11.25
CA ARG A 142 -14.47 11.19 10.09
C ARG A 142 -14.76 9.70 9.95
N LYS A 143 -13.77 8.84 10.19
CA LYS A 143 -13.88 7.37 10.11
C LYS A 143 -13.32 6.71 11.39
N PRO A 144 -14.11 6.65 12.49
CA PRO A 144 -13.65 6.11 13.78
C PRO A 144 -13.28 4.63 13.74
N TYR A 145 -13.85 3.92 12.78
CA TYR A 145 -13.57 2.52 12.49
C TYR A 145 -12.68 2.46 11.25
N SER A 146 -11.39 2.36 11.49
CA SER A 146 -10.38 2.41 10.45
C SER A 146 -9.18 1.55 10.84
N VAL A 147 -8.45 1.11 9.84
CA VAL A 147 -7.08 0.62 10.02
C VAL A 147 -6.17 1.82 9.83
N ILE A 148 -5.37 2.15 10.84
CA ILE A 148 -4.43 3.25 10.80
C ILE A 148 -3.04 2.66 10.66
N LEU A 149 -2.39 2.92 9.54
CA LEU A 149 -1.08 2.42 9.18
C LEU A 149 -0.03 3.53 9.34
N PHE A 150 0.83 3.39 10.33
CA PHE A 150 2.04 4.21 10.50
C PHE A 150 3.20 3.50 9.81
N ASP A 151 3.56 3.95 8.61
CA ASP A 151 4.63 3.34 7.82
C ASP A 151 6.00 3.88 8.27
N GLU A 152 7.01 3.02 8.34
CA GLU A 152 8.40 3.36 8.73
C GLU A 152 8.52 4.07 10.09
N ILE A 153 7.86 3.51 11.11
CA ILE A 153 7.72 4.13 12.44
C ILE A 153 9.06 4.48 13.12
N GLU A 154 10.15 3.81 12.76
CA GLU A 154 11.49 4.12 13.25
C GLU A 154 12.03 5.49 12.81
N LYS A 155 11.44 6.10 11.77
CA LYS A 155 11.84 7.41 11.25
C LYS A 155 11.18 8.57 11.99
N ALA A 156 10.06 8.32 12.67
CA ALA A 156 9.32 9.36 13.38
C ALA A 156 10.16 10.06 14.47
N HIS A 157 9.89 11.35 14.66
CA HIS A 157 10.40 12.10 15.80
C HIS A 157 9.93 11.47 17.13
N PRO A 158 10.74 11.47 18.20
CA PRO A 158 10.37 10.91 19.49
C PRO A 158 9.03 11.38 20.08
N ASP A 159 8.63 12.62 19.79
CA ASP A 159 7.36 13.20 20.27
C ASP A 159 6.12 12.52 19.67
N VAL A 160 6.23 11.87 18.50
CA VAL A 160 5.14 11.07 17.91
C VAL A 160 4.79 9.88 18.81
N PHE A 161 5.79 9.26 19.44
CA PHE A 161 5.54 8.12 20.33
C PHE A 161 4.75 8.51 21.58
N ASN A 162 4.88 9.75 22.06
CA ASN A 162 4.08 10.23 23.19
C ASN A 162 2.59 10.32 22.81
N ILE A 163 2.30 10.76 21.59
CA ILE A 163 0.95 10.78 21.02
C ILE A 163 0.41 9.35 20.89
N LEU A 164 1.21 8.44 20.31
CA LEU A 164 0.82 7.04 20.15
C LEU A 164 0.61 6.34 21.49
N LEU A 165 1.44 6.60 22.51
CA LEU A 165 1.27 6.07 23.86
C LEU A 165 -0.11 6.44 24.43
N GLN A 166 -0.50 7.71 24.32
CA GLN A 166 -1.82 8.17 24.76
C GLN A 166 -2.95 7.39 24.07
N ILE A 167 -2.84 7.18 22.75
CA ILE A 167 -3.83 6.41 21.99
C ILE A 167 -3.84 4.94 22.44
N LEU A 168 -2.68 4.33 22.65
CA LEU A 168 -2.56 2.91 23.02
C LEU A 168 -3.04 2.62 24.45
N GLU A 169 -2.98 3.61 25.35
CA GLU A 169 -3.39 3.52 26.75
C GLU A 169 -4.87 3.86 26.96
N ASP A 170 -5.31 5.02 26.45
CA ASP A 170 -6.64 5.57 26.74
C ASP A 170 -7.61 5.45 25.56
N GLY A 171 -7.14 5.01 24.39
CA GLY A 171 -7.94 4.91 23.17
C GLY A 171 -8.47 6.25 22.72
N ARG A 172 -7.83 7.36 23.15
CA ARG A 172 -8.28 8.72 22.90
C ARG A 172 -7.09 9.62 22.67
N LEU A 173 -7.31 10.65 21.87
CA LEU A 173 -6.33 11.70 21.63
C LEU A 173 -7.03 13.05 21.64
N THR A 174 -6.47 14.02 22.35
CA THR A 174 -6.95 15.39 22.32
C THR A 174 -6.13 16.17 21.30
N ASP A 175 -6.81 16.78 20.34
CA ASP A 175 -6.19 17.59 19.30
C ASP A 175 -5.73 18.96 19.86
N ALA A 176 -5.00 19.73 19.06
CA ALA A 176 -4.48 21.03 19.49
C ALA A 176 -5.57 22.09 19.76
N GLN A 177 -6.81 21.84 19.33
CA GLN A 177 -7.98 22.69 19.58
C GLN A 177 -8.76 22.23 20.84
N GLY A 178 -8.32 21.18 21.52
CA GLY A 178 -8.97 20.63 22.71
C GLY A 178 -10.12 19.65 22.40
N ARG A 179 -10.28 19.22 21.15
CA ARG A 179 -11.29 18.23 20.76
C ARG A 179 -10.75 16.83 20.99
N THR A 180 -11.51 15.99 21.71
CA THR A 180 -11.13 14.59 21.95
C THR A 180 -11.64 13.69 20.84
N VAL A 181 -10.74 12.92 20.24
CA VAL A 181 -11.02 11.92 19.19
C VAL A 181 -10.90 10.52 19.78
N ASP A 182 -11.80 9.62 19.37
CA ASP A 182 -11.91 8.25 19.87
C ASP A 182 -11.28 7.25 18.91
N PHE A 183 -10.34 6.47 19.41
CA PHE A 183 -9.58 5.43 18.70
C PHE A 183 -9.91 4.02 19.18
N ARG A 184 -10.85 3.85 20.12
CA ARG A 184 -11.20 2.53 20.69
C ARG A 184 -11.66 1.53 19.62
N ASN A 185 -12.22 2.03 18.53
CA ASN A 185 -12.69 1.23 17.40
C ASN A 185 -11.66 1.08 16.26
N ALA A 186 -10.52 1.78 16.34
CA ALA A 186 -9.47 1.73 15.33
C ALA A 186 -8.54 0.53 15.55
N ILE A 187 -7.90 0.10 14.46
CA ILE A 187 -6.79 -0.86 14.49
C ILE A 187 -5.52 -0.11 14.13
N LEU A 188 -4.53 -0.12 15.02
CA LEU A 188 -3.25 0.54 14.82
C LEU A 188 -2.23 -0.47 14.30
N ILE A 189 -1.63 -0.18 13.15
CA ILE A 189 -0.55 -0.97 12.57
C ILE A 189 0.65 -0.04 12.39
N MET A 190 1.79 -0.44 12.91
CA MET A 190 3.05 0.28 12.73
C MET A 190 4.00 -0.63 11.98
N THR A 191 4.47 -0.22 10.81
CA THR A 191 5.48 -1.00 10.07
C THR A 191 6.87 -0.52 10.46
N SER A 192 7.82 -1.44 10.42
CA SER A 192 9.22 -1.10 10.52
C SER A 192 10.08 -2.05 9.69
N ASN A 193 11.16 -1.50 9.14
CA ASN A 193 12.17 -2.28 8.44
C ASN A 193 13.34 -2.67 9.38
N ILE A 194 13.23 -2.41 10.69
CA ILE A 194 14.20 -2.86 11.69
C ILE A 194 14.34 -4.38 11.65
N GLY A 195 15.58 -4.87 11.70
CA GLY A 195 15.87 -6.30 11.63
C GLY A 195 15.78 -6.92 10.24
N ALA A 196 15.44 -6.14 9.20
CA ALA A 196 15.37 -6.65 7.84
C ALA A 196 16.70 -7.26 7.36
N GLU A 197 17.85 -6.69 7.73
CA GLU A 197 19.16 -7.28 7.39
C GLU A 197 19.39 -8.64 8.07
N SER A 198 18.96 -8.78 9.32
CA SER A 198 19.10 -10.02 10.10
C SER A 198 18.21 -11.14 9.52
N ILE A 199 17.06 -10.79 8.94
CA ILE A 199 16.20 -11.69 8.15
C ILE A 199 16.83 -11.95 6.77
N THR A 200 17.58 -10.98 6.23
CA THR A 200 18.14 -11.08 4.89
C THR A 200 19.37 -11.96 4.80
N LYS A 201 20.17 -12.00 5.86
CA LYS A 201 21.47 -12.68 5.94
C LYS A 201 21.39 -14.15 6.41
N ASP A 202 20.27 -14.85 6.19
CA ASP A 202 20.13 -16.30 6.48
C ASP A 202 21.12 -17.21 5.70
N THR A 203 22.02 -16.65 4.90
CA THR A 203 23.19 -17.36 4.37
C THR A 203 24.32 -17.36 5.42
N PRO A 204 24.74 -18.53 5.96
CA PRO A 204 25.81 -18.60 6.94
C PRO A 204 27.16 -18.27 6.30
N LEU A 205 27.59 -17.00 6.40
CA LEU A 205 28.97 -16.60 6.17
C LEU A 205 29.77 -16.84 7.45
N GLY A 206 30.26 -18.06 7.65
CA GLY A 206 31.13 -18.39 8.78
C GLY A 206 31.66 -19.84 8.76
N PHE A 207 32.98 -20.00 8.91
CA PHE A 207 33.73 -21.27 8.92
C PHE A 207 33.48 -22.16 10.17
N THR A 208 32.25 -22.26 10.66
CA THR A 208 31.87 -23.21 11.72
C THR A 208 30.64 -23.98 11.28
N GLN A 209 30.89 -25.09 10.60
CA GLN A 209 29.86 -26.05 10.21
C GLN A 209 29.29 -26.72 11.46
N THR A 210 27.99 -26.53 11.70
CA THR A 210 27.11 -27.64 12.06
C THR A 210 25.98 -27.64 11.02
N PRO A 211 25.82 -28.68 10.19
CA PRO A 211 25.10 -28.55 8.92
C PRO A 211 23.57 -28.73 9.02
N ASP A 212 22.93 -28.49 10.17
CA ASP A 212 21.55 -28.98 10.36
C ASP A 212 20.63 -28.15 11.27
N ARG A 213 20.95 -26.89 11.55
CA ARG A 213 19.99 -25.96 12.15
C ARG A 213 20.06 -24.61 11.46
N GLY A 214 19.19 -24.42 10.47
CA GLY A 214 18.79 -23.06 10.10
C GLY A 214 18.31 -22.32 11.36
N MET A 215 18.49 -21.01 11.41
CA MET A 215 17.98 -20.20 12.53
C MET A 215 16.47 -20.47 12.67
N THR A 216 16.06 -20.93 13.85
CA THR A 216 14.65 -21.17 14.12
C THR A 216 13.88 -19.85 14.09
N TYR A 217 12.59 -19.87 13.71
CA TYR A 217 11.73 -18.68 13.75
C TYR A 217 11.81 -17.95 15.10
N ASP A 218 11.89 -18.70 16.19
CA ASP A 218 12.01 -18.15 17.55
C ASP A 218 13.36 -17.45 17.80
N ASP A 219 14.46 -17.91 17.19
CA ASP A 219 15.77 -17.27 17.28
C ASP A 219 15.79 -15.95 16.50
N MET A 220 15.23 -15.98 15.28
CA MET A 220 15.06 -14.80 14.44
C MET A 220 14.18 -13.75 15.13
N LYS A 221 13.03 -14.17 15.67
CA LYS A 221 12.12 -13.32 16.44
C LYS A 221 12.82 -12.72 17.66
N SER A 222 13.59 -13.50 18.41
CA SER A 222 14.33 -13.03 19.58
C SER A 222 15.37 -11.97 19.22
N ARG A 223 16.12 -12.17 18.12
CA ARG A 223 17.12 -11.22 17.63
C ARG A 223 16.48 -9.91 17.19
N ILE A 224 15.43 -9.98 16.37
CA ILE A 224 14.70 -8.80 15.89
C ILE A 224 14.07 -8.04 17.06
N THR A 225 13.50 -8.76 18.04
CA THR A 225 12.96 -8.13 19.27
C THR A 225 14.06 -7.43 20.07
N GLY A 226 15.28 -7.95 20.07
CA GLY A 226 16.45 -7.30 20.66
C GLY A 226 16.82 -5.98 19.97
N GLU A 227 16.78 -5.95 18.64
CA GLU A 227 16.99 -4.71 17.86
C GLU A 227 15.86 -3.70 18.08
N LEU A 228 14.62 -4.17 18.14
CA LEU A 228 13.44 -3.35 18.41
C LEU A 228 13.56 -2.60 19.74
N LYS A 229 14.02 -3.28 20.81
CA LYS A 229 14.21 -2.69 22.15
C LYS A 229 15.31 -1.63 22.20
N ARG A 230 16.18 -1.53 21.20
CA ARG A 230 17.19 -0.47 21.10
C ARG A 230 16.62 0.82 20.54
N VAL A 231 15.60 0.72 19.68
CA VAL A 231 14.97 1.87 19.02
C VAL A 231 13.77 2.35 19.81
N PHE A 232 12.91 1.44 20.26
CA PHE A 232 11.68 1.77 20.99
C PHE A 232 11.84 1.54 22.49
N ARG A 233 11.28 2.47 23.27
CA ARG A 233 11.27 2.35 24.73
C ARG A 233 10.40 1.16 25.16
N PRO A 234 10.77 0.42 26.23
CA PRO A 234 9.97 -0.70 26.72
C PRO A 234 8.52 -0.35 27.03
N GLU A 235 8.28 0.88 27.51
CA GLU A 235 6.93 1.39 27.80
C GLU A 235 6.03 1.31 26.56
N PHE A 236 6.49 1.78 25.41
CA PHE A 236 5.77 1.72 24.16
C PHE A 236 5.47 0.28 23.72
N LEU A 237 6.50 -0.58 23.76
CA LEU A 237 6.35 -1.98 23.35
C LEU A 237 5.35 -2.74 24.22
N ASN A 238 5.29 -2.44 25.52
CA ASN A 238 4.34 -3.05 26.45
C ASN A 238 2.89 -2.59 26.23
N ARG A 239 2.66 -1.54 25.44
CA ARG A 239 1.32 -1.05 25.07
C ARG A 239 0.84 -1.55 23.71
N VAL A 240 1.69 -2.24 22.96
CA VAL A 240 1.30 -2.92 21.71
C VAL A 240 0.79 -4.31 22.05
N ASP A 241 -0.28 -4.77 21.38
CA ASP A 241 -0.83 -6.10 21.65
C ASP A 241 0.12 -7.19 21.15
N GLU A 242 0.60 -7.10 19.90
CA GLU A 242 1.53 -8.06 19.34
C GLU A 242 2.59 -7.43 18.43
N VAL A 243 3.82 -7.94 18.54
CA VAL A 243 4.91 -7.69 17.60
C VAL A 243 5.00 -8.90 16.66
N ILE A 244 4.83 -8.63 15.37
CA ILE A 244 4.67 -9.63 14.33
C ILE A 244 5.84 -9.51 13.35
N VAL A 245 6.51 -10.63 13.09
CA VAL A 245 7.64 -10.72 12.17
C VAL A 245 7.17 -11.34 10.86
N PHE A 246 7.37 -10.60 9.78
CA PHE A 246 7.16 -11.04 8.41
C PHE A 246 8.44 -11.66 7.88
N HIS A 247 8.31 -12.80 7.22
CA HIS A 247 9.42 -13.51 6.60
C HIS A 247 9.57 -13.08 5.14
N LYS A 248 10.72 -13.41 4.56
CA LYS A 248 10.91 -13.28 3.11
C LYS A 248 9.92 -14.17 2.37
N LEU A 249 9.49 -13.69 1.21
CA LEU A 249 8.68 -14.49 0.32
C LEU A 249 9.52 -15.60 -0.31
N GLU A 250 9.02 -16.82 -0.25
CA GLU A 250 9.57 -17.95 -0.97
C GLU A 250 9.23 -17.86 -2.46
N ARG A 251 9.99 -18.54 -3.30
CA ARG A 251 9.78 -18.54 -4.75
C ARG A 251 8.38 -19.02 -5.14
N ALA A 252 7.86 -20.02 -4.43
CA ALA A 252 6.50 -20.52 -4.63
C ALA A 252 5.45 -19.45 -4.28
N GLU A 253 5.66 -18.68 -3.21
CA GLU A 253 4.77 -17.59 -2.82
C GLU A 253 4.79 -16.46 -3.86
N ILE A 254 5.96 -16.14 -4.41
CA ILE A 254 6.10 -15.14 -5.48
C ILE A 254 5.36 -15.59 -6.74
N SER A 255 5.46 -16.87 -7.09
CA SER A 255 4.71 -17.48 -8.20
C SER A 255 3.20 -17.31 -8.01
N SER A 256 2.67 -17.57 -6.81
CA SER A 256 1.25 -17.33 -6.51
C SER A 256 0.87 -15.84 -6.52
N ILE A 257 1.79 -14.94 -6.17
CA ILE A 257 1.57 -13.49 -6.30
C ILE A 257 1.48 -13.10 -7.78
N VAL A 258 2.30 -13.69 -8.65
CA VAL A 258 2.19 -13.48 -10.11
C VAL A 258 0.80 -13.87 -10.58
N ASP A 259 0.30 -15.07 -10.22
CA ASP A 259 -1.05 -15.51 -10.59
C ASP A 259 -2.11 -14.49 -10.20
N LEU A 260 -2.07 -14.04 -8.95
CA LEU A 260 -3.02 -13.07 -8.43
C LEU A 260 -3.00 -11.75 -9.20
N MET A 261 -1.83 -11.31 -9.64
CA MET A 261 -1.70 -10.09 -10.45
C MET A 261 -2.17 -10.29 -11.89
N ILE A 262 -1.95 -11.47 -12.47
CA ILE A 262 -2.45 -11.82 -13.80
C ILE A 262 -3.97 -11.97 -13.79
N ASP A 263 -4.56 -12.51 -12.74
CA ASP A 263 -6.02 -12.58 -12.61
C ASP A 263 -6.65 -11.17 -12.62
N ARG A 264 -6.04 -10.21 -11.93
CA ARG A 264 -6.46 -8.80 -11.99
C ARG A 264 -6.31 -8.21 -13.41
N LEU A 265 -5.21 -8.51 -14.09
CA LEU A 265 -5.03 -8.10 -15.49
C LEU A 265 -6.08 -8.72 -16.41
N ARG A 266 -6.44 -9.99 -16.17
CA ARG A 266 -7.52 -10.68 -16.90
C ARG A 266 -8.86 -10.01 -16.68
N GLU A 267 -9.19 -9.62 -15.46
CA GLU A 267 -10.43 -8.87 -15.16
C GLU A 267 -10.47 -7.51 -15.90
N GLN A 268 -9.34 -6.80 -15.95
CA GLN A 268 -9.25 -5.51 -16.65
C GLN A 268 -9.37 -5.64 -18.17
N THR A 269 -8.70 -6.63 -18.75
CA THR A 269 -8.69 -6.88 -20.20
C THR A 269 -10.00 -7.47 -20.71
N ALA A 270 -10.74 -8.19 -19.85
CA ALA A 270 -12.06 -8.73 -20.18
C ALA A 270 -13.09 -7.65 -20.56
N VAL A 271 -12.96 -6.42 -20.06
CA VAL A 271 -13.80 -5.28 -20.46
C VAL A 271 -13.63 -4.95 -21.94
N SER A 272 -12.46 -5.21 -22.51
CA SER A 272 -12.13 -5.05 -23.92
C SER A 272 -12.38 -6.33 -24.73
N GLY A 273 -12.99 -7.36 -24.13
CA GLY A 273 -13.27 -8.64 -24.78
C GLY A 273 -12.07 -9.56 -24.92
N ILE A 274 -10.96 -9.28 -24.23
CA ILE A 274 -9.71 -10.06 -24.32
C ILE A 274 -9.49 -10.81 -23.00
N SER A 275 -9.03 -12.05 -23.08
CA SER A 275 -8.54 -12.82 -21.92
C SER A 275 -7.03 -13.01 -22.03
N VAL A 276 -6.34 -13.00 -20.89
CA VAL A 276 -4.89 -13.25 -20.80
C VAL A 276 -4.66 -14.61 -20.12
N GLU A 277 -3.86 -15.45 -20.77
CA GLU A 277 -3.37 -16.72 -20.24
C GLU A 277 -1.85 -16.68 -20.13
N LEU A 278 -1.32 -17.06 -18.97
CA LEU A 278 0.13 -17.06 -18.71
C LEU A 278 0.63 -18.51 -18.67
N THR A 279 1.63 -18.84 -19.49
CA THR A 279 2.29 -20.16 -19.46
C THR A 279 3.19 -20.31 -18.24
N ASP A 280 3.58 -21.55 -17.92
CA ASP A 280 4.54 -21.82 -16.84
C ASP A 280 5.91 -21.14 -17.11
N ALA A 281 6.35 -21.10 -18.38
CA ALA A 281 7.61 -20.46 -18.73
C ALA A 281 7.52 -18.92 -18.63
N GLY A 282 6.41 -18.32 -19.07
CA GLY A 282 6.13 -16.90 -18.86
C GLY A 282 6.09 -16.55 -17.38
N ARG A 283 5.48 -17.39 -16.55
CA ARG A 283 5.45 -17.23 -15.10
C ARG A 283 6.83 -17.26 -14.47
N GLU A 284 7.63 -18.26 -14.82
CA GLU A 284 9.00 -18.41 -14.33
C GLU A 284 9.85 -17.17 -14.66
N LEU A 285 9.71 -16.63 -15.87
CA LEU A 285 10.36 -15.40 -16.29
C LEU A 285 9.94 -14.21 -15.42
N LEU A 286 8.63 -14.04 -15.16
CA LEU A 286 8.14 -12.94 -14.31
C LEU A 286 8.62 -13.06 -12.86
N VAL A 287 8.69 -14.28 -12.32
CA VAL A 287 9.26 -14.54 -10.99
C VAL A 287 10.74 -14.15 -10.98
N GLU A 288 11.51 -14.51 -11.99
CA GLU A 288 12.92 -14.14 -12.10
C GLU A 288 13.13 -12.63 -12.22
N LYS A 289 12.38 -11.96 -13.10
CA LYS A 289 12.52 -10.52 -13.37
C LYS A 289 11.89 -9.64 -12.29
N GLY A 290 10.91 -10.15 -11.57
CA GLY A 290 10.10 -9.37 -10.64
C GLY A 290 10.36 -9.68 -9.16
N TYR A 291 11.22 -10.64 -8.83
CA TYR A 291 11.69 -10.88 -7.47
C TYR A 291 13.05 -10.24 -7.20
N ASP A 292 13.14 -9.54 -6.08
CA ASP A 292 14.40 -9.07 -5.53
C ASP A 292 14.47 -9.42 -4.03
N PRO A 293 15.53 -10.10 -3.55
CA PRO A 293 15.65 -10.50 -2.14
C PRO A 293 15.61 -9.35 -1.12
N MET A 294 15.94 -8.12 -1.53
CA MET A 294 15.89 -6.92 -0.69
C MET A 294 14.55 -6.17 -0.82
N LEU A 295 13.92 -6.18 -2.00
CA LEU A 295 12.68 -5.45 -2.29
C LEU A 295 11.41 -6.33 -2.26
N GLY A 296 11.55 -7.64 -2.08
CA GLY A 296 10.46 -8.61 -2.07
C GLY A 296 9.72 -8.64 -3.41
N ALA A 297 8.38 -8.66 -3.34
CA ALA A 297 7.49 -8.67 -4.49
C ALA A 297 7.27 -7.29 -5.14
N ARG A 298 7.87 -6.20 -4.62
CA ARG A 298 7.67 -4.84 -5.15
C ARG A 298 7.98 -4.70 -6.65
N PRO A 299 9.03 -5.33 -7.21
CA PRO A 299 9.33 -5.21 -8.64
C PRO A 299 8.32 -5.92 -9.55
N LEU A 300 7.53 -6.90 -9.06
CA LEU A 300 6.59 -7.69 -9.89
C LEU A 300 5.63 -6.83 -10.70
N ARG A 301 5.06 -5.76 -10.12
CA ARG A 301 4.15 -4.87 -10.87
C ARG A 301 4.83 -4.27 -12.09
N ARG A 302 6.08 -3.81 -11.93
CA ARG A 302 6.85 -3.24 -13.05
C ARG A 302 7.25 -4.31 -14.06
N ALA A 303 7.51 -5.53 -13.62
CA ALA A 303 7.77 -6.65 -14.50
C ALA A 303 6.50 -6.97 -15.35
N ILE A 304 5.34 -7.16 -14.73
CA ILE A 304 4.09 -7.41 -15.45
C ILE A 304 3.75 -6.27 -16.40
N GLN A 305 3.91 -5.01 -15.96
CA GLN A 305 3.71 -3.86 -16.84
C GLN A 305 4.59 -3.94 -18.09
N ARG A 306 5.91 -4.06 -17.90
CA ARG A 306 6.87 -4.07 -19.00
C ARG A 306 6.75 -5.28 -19.92
N TYR A 307 6.59 -6.46 -19.34
CA TYR A 307 6.63 -7.73 -20.05
C TYR A 307 5.25 -8.14 -20.56
N ILE A 308 4.14 -7.53 -20.12
CA ILE A 308 2.81 -7.91 -20.58
C ILE A 308 2.01 -6.70 -21.01
N GLU A 309 1.76 -5.76 -20.09
CA GLU A 309 0.82 -4.66 -20.33
C GLU A 309 1.27 -3.75 -21.47
N ASP A 310 2.56 -3.38 -21.53
CA ASP A 310 3.10 -2.51 -22.57
C ASP A 310 2.95 -3.17 -23.96
N LYS A 311 3.34 -4.44 -24.10
CA LYS A 311 3.21 -5.19 -25.35
C LYS A 311 1.77 -5.45 -25.77
N LEU A 312 0.90 -5.74 -24.80
CA LEU A 312 -0.51 -5.93 -25.05
C LEU A 312 -1.15 -4.61 -25.50
N SER A 313 -0.75 -3.49 -24.90
CA SER A 313 -1.22 -2.15 -25.27
C SER A 313 -0.83 -1.81 -26.71
N ASP A 314 0.43 -2.02 -27.09
CA ASP A 314 0.90 -1.81 -28.46
C ASP A 314 0.10 -2.68 -29.45
N ALA A 315 -0.05 -3.97 -29.14
CA ALA A 315 -0.83 -4.89 -29.97
C ALA A 315 -2.29 -4.45 -30.13
N MET A 316 -2.93 -3.99 -29.05
CA MET A 316 -4.32 -3.50 -29.05
C MET A 316 -4.50 -2.20 -29.85
N LEU A 317 -3.44 -1.41 -30.01
CA LEU A 317 -3.46 -0.20 -30.84
C LEU A 317 -3.19 -0.51 -32.32
N GLU A 318 -2.33 -1.49 -32.61
CA GLU A 318 -1.98 -1.90 -33.98
C GLU A 318 -3.10 -2.68 -34.68
N ARG A 319 -3.86 -3.49 -33.92
CA ARG A 319 -4.91 -4.35 -34.47
C ARG A 319 -6.14 -4.37 -33.57
N SER A 320 -7.29 -4.63 -34.17
CA SER A 320 -8.51 -4.92 -33.42
C SER A 320 -8.54 -6.40 -33.06
N PHE A 321 -8.72 -6.70 -31.78
CA PHE A 321 -8.98 -8.06 -31.31
C PHE A 321 -10.49 -8.32 -31.30
N PRO A 322 -10.96 -9.45 -31.89
CA PRO A 322 -12.33 -9.91 -31.71
C PRO A 322 -12.67 -10.15 -30.23
N GLU A 323 -13.95 -10.04 -29.90
CA GLU A 323 -14.43 -10.42 -28.57
C GLU A 323 -14.24 -11.92 -28.34
N GLY A 324 -13.72 -12.29 -27.17
CA GLY A 324 -13.37 -13.66 -26.80
C GLY A 324 -11.95 -14.07 -27.17
N THR A 325 -11.12 -13.18 -27.70
CA THR A 325 -9.71 -13.48 -27.99
C THR A 325 -8.94 -13.84 -26.71
N VAL A 326 -8.16 -14.92 -26.77
CA VAL A 326 -7.23 -15.33 -25.73
C VAL A 326 -5.81 -15.00 -26.17
N VAL A 327 -5.15 -14.14 -25.40
CA VAL A 327 -3.73 -13.81 -25.57
C VAL A 327 -2.92 -14.70 -24.63
N VAL A 328 -2.09 -15.55 -25.22
CA VAL A 328 -1.17 -16.42 -24.47
C VAL A 328 0.17 -15.70 -24.33
N VAL A 329 0.61 -15.54 -23.08
CA VAL A 329 1.90 -14.94 -22.71
C VAL A 329 2.87 -16.07 -22.39
N ASP A 330 3.92 -16.18 -23.20
CA ASP A 330 5.00 -17.16 -23.02
C ASP A 330 6.37 -16.47 -22.87
N ALA A 331 7.41 -17.22 -22.51
CA ALA A 331 8.78 -16.71 -22.41
C ALA A 331 9.61 -17.09 -23.65
N GLN A 332 10.32 -16.12 -24.21
CA GLN A 332 11.26 -16.28 -25.31
C GLN A 332 12.44 -15.31 -25.19
N ASP A 333 13.67 -15.81 -25.30
CA ASP A 333 14.91 -15.01 -25.37
C ASP A 333 15.04 -13.92 -24.28
N ASP A 334 14.78 -14.31 -23.03
CA ASP A 334 14.81 -13.43 -21.84
C ASP A 334 13.73 -12.32 -21.80
N ASP A 335 12.74 -12.45 -22.67
CA ASP A 335 11.60 -11.57 -22.79
C ASP A 335 10.31 -12.39 -22.92
N THR A 336 9.16 -11.73 -22.97
CA THR A 336 7.87 -12.38 -23.22
C THR A 336 7.48 -12.32 -24.69
N VAL A 337 6.75 -13.34 -25.14
CA VAL A 337 6.09 -13.33 -26.44
C VAL A 337 4.59 -13.47 -26.23
N LEU A 338 3.82 -12.59 -26.87
CA LEU A 338 2.36 -12.62 -26.84
C LEU A 338 1.87 -13.27 -28.12
N THR A 339 1.04 -14.30 -28.00
CA THR A 339 0.50 -15.04 -29.14
C THR A 339 -1.03 -15.12 -29.08
N VAL A 340 -1.66 -15.11 -30.25
CA VAL A 340 -3.09 -15.38 -30.44
C VAL A 340 -3.20 -16.39 -31.57
N ASP A 341 -3.88 -17.51 -31.33
CA ASP A 341 -4.01 -18.62 -32.28
C ASP A 341 -2.67 -19.12 -32.87
N GLY A 342 -1.58 -18.96 -32.10
CA GLY A 342 -0.21 -19.33 -32.50
C GLY A 342 0.54 -18.26 -33.30
N GLU A 343 -0.07 -17.11 -33.60
CA GLU A 343 0.59 -15.97 -34.24
C GLU A 343 1.07 -14.95 -33.22
N VAL A 344 2.27 -14.42 -33.39
CA VAL A 344 2.83 -13.38 -32.51
C VAL A 344 2.07 -12.07 -32.73
N VAL A 345 1.52 -11.51 -31.65
CA VAL A 345 0.69 -10.30 -31.71
C VAL A 345 1.36 -9.05 -31.17
N GLY A 346 2.47 -9.18 -30.45
CA GLY A 346 3.25 -8.06 -29.91
C GLY A 346 4.74 -8.36 -29.90
N GLY A 347 5.56 -7.33 -30.14
CA GLY A 347 7.02 -7.43 -30.22
C GLY A 347 7.66 -6.05 -30.32
N THR A 348 8.97 -5.99 -30.10
CA THR A 348 9.78 -4.77 -30.17
C THR A 348 9.60 -4.10 -31.53
N VAL A 349 8.90 -2.97 -31.57
CA VAL A 349 8.81 -2.14 -32.77
C VAL A 349 10.20 -1.53 -32.99
N GLU A 350 10.99 -2.08 -33.92
CA GLU A 350 11.93 -1.24 -34.65
C GLU A 350 11.06 -0.29 -35.48
N LEU A 351 10.81 0.90 -34.94
CA LEU A 351 10.24 1.98 -35.72
C LEU A 351 11.19 2.14 -36.92
N PRO A 352 10.72 2.04 -38.18
CA PRO A 352 11.55 2.47 -39.28
C PRO A 352 11.93 3.92 -38.97
N MET A 353 13.22 4.24 -39.01
CA MET A 353 13.65 5.64 -39.00
C MET A 353 13.05 6.29 -40.24
N VAL A 354 11.85 6.87 -40.08
CA VAL A 354 11.25 7.72 -41.09
C VAL A 354 12.05 9.01 -41.05
N GLY A 355 12.96 9.10 -42.04
CA GLY A 355 13.78 10.23 -42.46
C GLY A 355 13.73 11.49 -41.60
N LEU A 356 14.79 11.70 -40.81
CA LEU A 356 15.23 13.04 -40.39
C LEU A 356 16.50 13.50 -41.12
N ASP A 357 16.83 12.87 -42.24
CA ASP A 357 17.89 13.34 -43.15
C ASP A 357 17.27 13.93 -44.43
N GLU A 358 16.48 15.00 -44.27
CA GLU A 358 16.42 16.01 -45.34
C GLU A 358 16.75 17.37 -44.72
N PRO A 359 17.80 18.05 -45.19
CA PRO A 359 18.10 19.40 -44.72
C PRO A 359 16.95 20.31 -45.14
N VAL A 360 16.41 21.04 -44.16
CA VAL A 360 15.43 22.10 -44.37
C VAL A 360 16.00 23.09 -45.39
N THR A 361 15.60 22.93 -46.65
CA THR A 361 15.86 23.90 -47.69
C THR A 361 14.88 25.05 -47.49
N GLN A 362 15.45 26.25 -47.41
CA GLN A 362 14.75 27.51 -47.18
C GLN A 362 13.52 27.62 -48.08
N VAL A 363 12.35 27.76 -47.47
CA VAL A 363 11.13 28.16 -48.17
C VAL A 363 11.29 29.64 -48.55
N ALA A 364 11.50 29.89 -49.84
CA ALA A 364 11.28 31.21 -50.43
C ALA A 364 9.79 31.54 -50.30
N GLY A 365 9.47 32.56 -49.52
CA GLY A 365 8.10 33.03 -49.30
C GLY A 365 7.47 33.62 -50.57
N PRO A 366 6.13 33.55 -50.72
CA PRO A 366 5.45 34.08 -51.89
C PRO A 366 5.40 35.60 -51.86
N ALA A 367 5.57 36.19 -53.04
CA ALA A 367 5.36 37.61 -53.30
C ALA A 367 3.92 38.02 -52.96
N GLY A 368 3.78 38.97 -52.04
CA GLY A 368 2.52 39.64 -51.72
C GLY A 368 2.77 41.13 -51.48
N ARG A 369 2.18 41.96 -52.32
CA ARG A 369 2.31 43.43 -52.33
C ARG A 369 1.59 44.09 -51.14
N SER A 370 2.28 45.03 -50.49
CA SER A 370 1.73 46.28 -49.92
C SER A 370 2.94 47.20 -49.68
N GLY A 371 3.08 48.33 -50.36
CA GLY A 371 2.29 49.53 -50.12
C GLY A 371 2.98 50.32 -49.00
N GLY A 372 3.78 51.32 -49.37
CA GLY A 372 4.77 51.96 -48.50
C GLY A 372 4.22 52.91 -47.44
N ALA A 373 5.09 53.30 -46.52
CA ALA A 373 5.17 54.62 -45.91
C ALA A 373 6.47 54.72 -45.12
N GLU A 374 7.06 55.92 -45.18
CA GLU A 374 8.30 56.36 -44.56
C GLU A 374 8.22 56.42 -43.03
N ALA A 375 9.38 56.32 -42.38
CA ALA A 375 9.97 57.36 -41.53
C ALA A 375 10.69 56.79 -40.31
N GLU A 376 11.91 57.27 -40.14
CA GLU A 376 12.85 57.03 -39.06
C GLU A 376 12.27 57.38 -37.68
N SER A 377 12.71 56.67 -36.66
CA SER A 377 12.73 57.17 -35.29
C SER A 377 14.10 56.89 -34.70
N PRO A 378 14.83 57.89 -34.18
CA PRO A 378 16.02 57.63 -33.41
C PRO A 378 15.70 57.71 -31.90
N ASP A 379 16.32 56.76 -31.19
CA ASP A 379 17.08 56.96 -29.96
C ASP A 379 16.41 56.90 -28.57
N ALA A 380 17.21 56.29 -27.70
CA ALA A 380 17.41 56.50 -26.27
C ALA A 380 16.23 56.36 -25.28
N GLY A 381 16.30 55.28 -24.49
CA GLY A 381 16.83 55.40 -23.13
C GLY A 381 15.86 55.69 -21.99
N GLY A 382 16.01 54.89 -20.91
CA GLY A 382 15.94 55.43 -19.55
C GLY A 382 14.66 55.21 -18.76
N ALA A 383 14.71 54.15 -17.94
CA ALA A 383 14.52 54.16 -16.49
C ALA A 383 13.30 54.87 -15.81
N ALA A 384 12.72 54.09 -14.89
CA ALA A 384 12.33 54.46 -13.52
C ALA A 384 10.89 54.96 -13.21
N ALA A 385 10.21 54.11 -12.41
CA ALA A 385 9.65 54.34 -11.07
C ALA A 385 8.38 55.20 -10.84
N GLY A 386 7.53 54.65 -9.96
CA GLY A 386 6.48 55.33 -9.15
C GLY A 386 5.13 55.42 -9.87
N VAL A 387 4.01 54.96 -9.32
CA VAL A 387 3.50 54.96 -7.93
C VAL A 387 2.70 53.70 -7.64
#